data_AF-A0A527HD39-F1
#
_entry.id   AF-A0A527HD39-F1
#
_cell.length_a   1.000
_cell.length_b   1.000
_cell.length_c   1.000
_cell.angle_alpha   90.00
_cell.angle_beta   90.00
_cell.angle_gamma   90.00
#
_symmetry.space_group_name_H-M   'P 1'
#
loop_
_entity.id
_entity.type
_entity.pdbx_description
1 polymer ?
#
loop_
_entity_poly.entity_id
_entity_poly.type
_entity_poly.pdbx_seq_one_letter_code
_entity_poly.pdbx_strand_id
1 'polypeptide(L)'
;AQTVKGNAGANKIDGGGGADTLTGGRGSDVFVFSTALGDGNVDRITDFNKAQDKIHLDHSIFAGLDQGGLSSDAFFAGKTAHDSSDHIIYNSSTGALSFDSDGVGGANQIHFASLSPHLSITASSFLVT
;
A
#
# COMPACT_ATOMS: atom_id res chain seq x y z
N ALA A 1 2.46 10.37 13.24
CA ALA A 1 3.87 9.99 13.45
C ALA A 1 4.02 9.16 14.72
N GLN A 2 3.72 7.88 14.55
CA GLN A 2 3.80 6.80 15.50
C GLN A 2 4.87 5.80 15.05
N THR A 3 5.36 4.98 15.97
CA THR A 3 6.07 3.74 15.61
C THR A 3 5.25 2.58 16.13
N VAL A 4 4.71 1.76 15.23
CA VAL A 4 3.87 0.61 15.54
C VAL A 4 4.62 -0.66 15.18
N LYS A 5 4.75 -1.57 16.15
CA LYS A 5 5.48 -2.82 15.98
C LYS A 5 4.61 -3.99 16.41
N GLY A 6 4.45 -4.95 15.51
CA GLY A 6 3.88 -6.26 15.77
C GLY A 6 4.81 -7.15 16.61
N ASN A 7 4.49 -8.43 16.64
CA ASN A 7 5.21 -9.45 17.38
C ASN A 7 5.59 -10.61 16.45
N ALA A 8 5.53 -11.85 16.94
CA ALA A 8 5.89 -13.03 16.15
C ALA A 8 4.68 -13.78 15.59
N GLY A 9 3.47 -13.32 15.88
CA GLY A 9 2.21 -13.86 15.35
C GLY A 9 1.64 -12.98 14.24
N ALA A 10 0.53 -13.42 13.65
CA ALA A 10 -0.18 -12.62 12.65
C ALA A 10 -0.78 -11.35 13.29
N ASN A 11 -0.36 -10.18 12.85
CA ASN A 11 -0.82 -8.90 13.36
C ASN A 11 -1.61 -8.11 12.32
N LYS A 12 -2.61 -7.36 12.79
CA LYS A 12 -3.24 -6.29 12.04
C LYS A 12 -2.66 -4.98 12.57
N ILE A 13 -1.98 -4.24 11.71
CA ILE A 13 -1.21 -3.04 12.06
C ILE A 13 -1.84 -1.86 11.34
N ASP A 14 -2.30 -0.89 12.12
CA ASP A 14 -2.95 0.33 11.66
C ASP A 14 -2.26 1.51 12.36
N GLY A 15 -1.62 2.39 11.57
CA GLY A 15 -1.01 3.62 12.07
C GLY A 15 -2.05 4.71 12.36
N GLY A 16 -3.17 4.67 11.66
CA GLY A 16 -4.16 5.73 11.61
C GLY A 16 -3.76 6.83 10.64
N GLY A 17 -3.72 8.07 11.11
CA GLY A 17 -3.28 9.22 10.31
C GLY A 17 -1.90 9.73 10.73
N GLY A 18 -1.28 10.48 9.83
CA GLY A 18 0.07 11.01 9.97
C GLY A 18 1.12 10.02 9.49
N ALA A 19 2.32 10.50 9.16
CA ALA A 19 3.41 9.63 8.66
C ALA A 19 3.99 8.72 9.77
N ASP A 20 3.67 7.43 9.72
CA ASP A 20 4.03 6.45 10.74
C ASP A 20 5.11 5.47 10.27
N THR A 21 5.76 4.79 11.23
CA THR A 21 6.69 3.68 10.94
C THR A 21 6.07 2.37 11.45
N LEU A 22 5.83 1.44 10.54
CA LEU A 22 5.10 0.20 10.79
C LEU A 22 6.04 -1.00 10.58
N THR A 23 6.10 -1.89 11.57
CA THR A 23 6.92 -3.11 11.53
C THR A 23 6.06 -4.31 11.90
N GLY A 24 5.97 -5.31 11.01
CA GLY A 24 5.21 -6.55 11.22
C GLY A 24 5.87 -7.47 12.25
N GLY A 25 7.14 -7.80 12.01
CA GLY A 25 7.88 -8.81 12.73
C GLY A 25 7.84 -10.15 12.00
N ARG A 26 7.51 -11.22 12.71
CA ARG A 26 7.28 -12.53 12.08
C ARG A 26 5.78 -12.76 12.06
N GLY A 27 5.32 -13.51 11.07
CA GLY A 27 3.91 -13.86 10.96
C GLY A 27 3.43 -13.63 9.54
N SER A 28 2.12 -13.66 9.37
CA SER A 28 1.46 -13.12 8.19
C SER A 28 0.72 -11.88 8.64
N ASP A 29 1.32 -10.72 8.37
CA ASP A 29 0.86 -9.45 8.89
C ASP A 29 0.00 -8.69 7.88
N VAL A 30 -0.88 -7.84 8.38
CA VAL A 30 -1.76 -6.99 7.58
C VAL A 30 -1.53 -5.54 7.95
N PHE A 31 -1.06 -4.74 7.00
CA PHE A 31 -0.88 -3.29 7.16
C PHE A 31 -2.09 -2.56 6.59
N VAL A 32 -2.78 -1.78 7.42
CA VAL A 32 -4.10 -1.20 7.13
C VAL A 32 -3.98 0.27 6.79
N PHE A 33 -4.65 0.68 5.71
CA PHE A 33 -4.77 2.05 5.27
C PHE A 33 -6.25 2.42 5.16
N SER A 34 -6.75 3.10 6.19
CA SER A 34 -8.18 3.46 6.33
C SER A 34 -8.41 4.93 6.71
N THR A 35 -7.46 5.81 6.41
CA THR A 35 -7.52 7.25 6.69
C THR A 35 -7.27 8.07 5.43
N ALA A 36 -7.65 9.35 5.45
CA ALA A 36 -7.51 10.23 4.29
C ALA A 36 -6.04 10.32 3.82
N LEU A 37 -5.83 10.19 2.50
CA LEU A 37 -4.50 10.26 1.89
C LEU A 37 -3.98 11.70 1.82
N GLY A 38 -2.66 11.87 1.76
CA GLY A 38 -2.01 13.15 1.50
C GLY A 38 -0.56 13.19 1.98
N ASP A 39 0.16 14.25 1.60
CA ASP A 39 1.63 14.38 1.82
C ASP A 39 2.06 14.27 3.30
N GLY A 40 1.17 14.58 4.24
CA GLY A 40 1.42 14.45 5.69
C GLY A 40 1.14 13.06 6.27
N ASN A 41 0.60 12.15 5.47
CA ASN A 41 0.10 10.83 5.86
C ASN A 41 0.73 9.72 4.99
N VAL A 42 2.06 9.66 5.01
CA VAL A 42 2.84 8.68 4.25
C VAL A 42 3.56 7.75 5.21
N ASP A 43 3.10 6.51 5.28
CA ASP A 43 3.68 5.54 6.20
C ASP A 43 4.91 4.85 5.63
N ARG A 44 5.74 4.31 6.51
CA ARG A 44 6.87 3.47 6.16
C ARG A 44 6.72 2.09 6.76
N ILE A 45 6.54 1.08 5.91
CA ILE A 45 6.53 -0.33 6.31
C ILE A 45 7.96 -0.87 6.18
N THR A 46 8.52 -1.32 7.31
CA THR A 46 9.97 -1.58 7.40
C THR A 46 10.40 -2.97 6.96
N ASP A 47 9.50 -3.95 7.00
CA ASP A 47 9.85 -5.38 6.90
C ASP A 47 8.83 -6.20 6.09
N PHE A 48 8.08 -5.55 5.18
CA PHE A 48 7.05 -6.20 4.37
C PHE A 48 7.59 -7.45 3.65
N ASN A 49 7.01 -8.60 3.98
CA ASN A 49 7.29 -9.87 3.34
C ASN A 49 6.21 -10.20 2.31
N LYS A 50 6.53 -10.00 1.03
CA LYS A 50 5.61 -10.26 -0.08
C LYS A 50 5.01 -11.67 -0.15
N ALA A 51 5.65 -12.66 0.47
CA ALA A 51 5.16 -14.04 0.48
C ALA A 51 4.13 -14.31 1.58
N GLN A 52 4.02 -13.44 2.60
CA GLN A 52 3.21 -13.68 3.80
C GLN A 52 2.26 -12.53 4.11
N ASP A 53 2.72 -11.29 3.93
CA ASP A 53 2.01 -10.10 4.39
C ASP A 53 1.03 -9.58 3.35
N LYS A 54 0.06 -8.80 3.83
CA LYS A 54 -0.93 -8.11 3.02
C LYS A 54 -0.99 -6.63 3.35
N ILE A 55 -1.36 -5.85 2.35
CA ILE A 55 -1.75 -4.45 2.48
C ILE A 55 -3.26 -4.40 2.34
N HIS A 56 -3.92 -3.84 3.34
CA HIS A 56 -5.37 -3.71 3.39
C HIS A 56 -5.74 -2.25 3.13
N LEU A 57 -6.47 -2.04 2.04
CA LEU A 57 -6.96 -0.74 1.59
C LEU A 57 -8.45 -0.62 1.91
N ASP A 58 -8.85 0.48 2.55
CA ASP A 58 -10.26 0.79 2.75
C ASP A 58 -10.89 1.30 1.44
N HIS A 59 -11.97 0.67 0.98
CA HIS A 59 -12.63 1.00 -0.28
C HIS A 59 -13.13 2.45 -0.36
N SER A 60 -13.50 3.05 0.78
CA SER A 60 -13.98 4.43 0.81
C SER A 60 -12.86 5.46 0.64
N ILE A 61 -11.64 5.10 1.06
CA ILE A 61 -10.43 5.91 0.88
C ILE A 61 -9.85 5.73 -0.53
N PHE A 62 -9.78 4.48 -0.99
CA PHE A 62 -9.24 4.11 -2.29
C PHE A 62 -10.37 3.92 -3.31
N ALA A 63 -11.16 4.98 -3.50
CA ALA A 63 -12.36 4.96 -4.32
C ALA A 63 -12.07 4.56 -5.78
N GLY A 64 -12.90 3.68 -6.34
CA GLY A 64 -12.73 3.15 -7.71
C GLY A 64 -12.07 1.76 -7.76
N LEU A 65 -11.49 1.29 -6.65
CA LEU A 65 -11.07 -0.11 -6.53
C LEU A 65 -12.26 -1.01 -6.19
N ASP A 66 -12.38 -2.17 -6.84
CA ASP A 66 -13.37 -3.17 -6.45
C ASP A 66 -13.06 -3.79 -5.07
N GLN A 67 -14.10 -4.06 -4.27
CA GLN A 67 -13.94 -4.78 -3.00
C GLN A 67 -13.50 -6.23 -3.24
N GLY A 68 -12.63 -6.75 -2.37
CA GLY A 68 -12.05 -8.07 -2.46
C GLY A 68 -10.55 -8.03 -2.76
N GLY A 69 -10.03 -9.06 -3.42
CA GLY A 69 -8.64 -9.05 -3.88
C GLY A 69 -8.47 -8.00 -4.99
N LEU A 70 -7.38 -7.24 -4.95
CA LEU A 70 -7.10 -6.25 -5.99
C LEU A 70 -6.96 -6.95 -7.36
N SER A 71 -7.65 -6.41 -8.38
CA SER A 71 -7.49 -6.88 -9.76
C SER A 71 -6.05 -6.70 -10.23
N SER A 72 -5.53 -7.62 -11.04
CA SER A 72 -4.20 -7.46 -11.65
C SER A 72 -4.12 -6.22 -12.53
N ASP A 73 -5.23 -5.85 -13.17
CA ASP A 73 -5.33 -4.69 -14.05
C ASP A 73 -5.31 -3.37 -13.24
N ALA A 74 -5.60 -3.44 -11.94
CA ALA A 74 -5.57 -2.29 -11.04
C ALA A 74 -4.18 -2.02 -10.43
N PHE A 75 -3.16 -2.81 -10.79
CA PHE A 75 -1.83 -2.75 -10.21
C PHE A 75 -0.75 -2.62 -11.26
N PHE A 76 0.12 -1.63 -11.09
CA PHE A 76 1.30 -1.47 -11.92
C PHE A 76 2.59 -1.32 -11.10
N ALA A 77 3.60 -2.09 -11.46
CA ALA A 77 4.95 -1.94 -10.93
C ALA A 77 5.76 -0.99 -11.82
N GLY A 78 5.72 0.31 -11.50
CA GLY A 78 6.41 1.35 -12.26
C GLY A 78 6.42 2.69 -11.54
N LYS A 79 6.84 3.75 -12.24
CA LYS A 79 6.94 5.10 -11.66
C LYS A 79 5.58 5.78 -11.51
N THR A 80 4.73 5.58 -12.51
CA THR A 80 3.41 6.19 -12.72
C THR A 80 2.50 5.14 -13.34
N ALA A 81 1.18 5.36 -13.34
CA ALA A 81 0.23 4.49 -14.03
C ALA A 81 0.60 4.31 -15.51
N HIS A 82 0.41 3.11 -16.05
CA HIS A 82 0.71 2.74 -17.43
C HIS A 82 -0.52 2.82 -18.33
N ASP A 83 -1.67 2.41 -17.82
CA ASP A 83 -2.98 2.58 -18.46
C ASP A 83 -4.06 2.92 -17.43
N SER A 84 -5.23 3.35 -17.92
CA SER A 84 -6.32 3.91 -17.12
C SER A 84 -6.90 3.00 -16.05
N SER A 85 -6.52 1.73 -15.99
CA SER A 85 -6.93 0.84 -14.90
C SER A 85 -5.94 0.82 -13.73
N ASP A 86 -4.70 1.29 -13.90
CA ASP A 86 -3.64 1.20 -12.90
C ASP A 86 -3.85 2.18 -11.73
N HIS A 87 -4.58 1.73 -10.71
CA HIS A 87 -4.91 2.55 -9.55
C HIS A 87 -3.93 2.40 -8.38
N ILE A 88 -3.22 1.26 -8.26
CA ILE A 88 -2.16 1.05 -7.27
C ILE A 88 -0.82 0.92 -7.96
N ILE A 89 0.08 1.87 -7.68
CA ILE A 89 1.38 1.96 -8.33
C ILE A 89 2.46 1.65 -7.29
N TYR A 90 3.34 0.71 -7.63
CA TYR A 90 4.55 0.45 -6.84
C TYR A 90 5.81 0.79 -7.63
N ASN A 91 6.51 1.83 -7.17
CA ASN A 91 7.80 2.19 -7.72
C ASN A 91 8.91 1.35 -7.09
N SER A 92 9.30 0.26 -7.75
CA SER A 92 10.32 -0.67 -7.25
C SER A 92 11.72 -0.06 -7.09
N SER A 93 12.00 1.10 -7.69
CA SER A 93 13.29 1.78 -7.52
C SER A 93 13.39 2.54 -6.20
N THR A 94 12.26 3.03 -5.67
CA THR A 94 12.21 3.85 -4.45
C THR A 94 11.48 3.18 -3.29
N GLY A 95 10.66 2.16 -3.57
CA GLY A 95 9.76 1.53 -2.61
C GLY A 95 8.43 2.26 -2.44
N ALA A 96 8.16 3.35 -3.18
CA ALA A 96 6.94 4.13 -3.03
C ALA A 96 5.71 3.34 -3.51
N LEU A 97 4.66 3.36 -2.69
CA LEU A 97 3.30 2.91 -3.01
C LEU A 97 2.38 4.11 -3.12
N SER A 98 1.69 4.18 -4.24
CA SER A 98 0.77 5.27 -4.51
C SER A 98 -0.58 4.77 -4.97
N PHE A 99 -1.58 5.58 -4.70
CA PHE A 99 -2.90 5.46 -5.27
C PHE A 99 -3.06 6.53 -6.35
N ASP A 100 -3.42 6.13 -7.56
CA ASP A 100 -3.79 7.03 -8.63
C ASP A 100 -5.28 6.92 -8.91
N SER A 101 -6.02 7.99 -8.60
CA SER A 101 -7.49 7.96 -8.67
C SER A 101 -8.04 7.90 -10.10
N ASP A 102 -7.30 8.39 -11.10
CA ASP A 102 -7.74 8.31 -12.50
C ASP A 102 -7.02 7.22 -13.30
N GLY A 103 -5.97 6.63 -12.72
CA GLY A 103 -5.17 5.58 -13.33
C GLY A 103 -4.37 6.07 -14.53
N VAL A 104 -4.15 7.37 -14.74
CA VAL A 104 -3.48 7.86 -15.96
C VAL A 104 -2.28 8.73 -15.62
N GLY A 105 -1.09 8.25 -16.00
CA GLY A 105 0.14 8.97 -15.74
C GLY A 105 0.39 9.08 -14.23
N GLY A 106 0.83 10.25 -13.77
CA GLY A 106 1.14 10.44 -12.34
C GLY A 106 0.66 11.78 -11.79
N ALA A 107 -0.28 12.44 -12.48
CA ALA A 107 -0.78 13.74 -12.07
C ALA A 107 -1.67 13.65 -10.82
N ASN A 108 -2.41 12.54 -10.69
CA ASN A 108 -3.33 12.27 -9.58
C ASN A 108 -2.80 11.19 -8.61
N GLN A 109 -1.55 10.77 -8.80
CA GLN A 109 -0.88 9.79 -7.97
C GLN A 109 -0.54 10.38 -6.58
N ILE A 110 -1.16 9.84 -5.54
CA ILE A 110 -0.92 10.18 -4.13
C ILE A 110 -0.06 9.08 -3.51
N HIS A 111 1.14 9.44 -3.06
CA HIS A 111 2.01 8.54 -2.27
C HIS A 111 1.41 8.36 -0.87
N PHE A 112 1.15 7.12 -0.46
CA PHE A 112 0.54 6.82 0.84
C PHE A 112 1.38 5.91 1.72
N ALA A 113 2.30 5.13 1.13
CA ALA A 113 3.20 4.29 1.89
C ALA A 113 4.53 4.06 1.17
N SER A 114 5.57 3.74 1.93
CA SER A 114 6.86 3.29 1.43
C SER A 114 7.17 1.90 1.96
N LEU A 115 7.49 0.98 1.05
CA LEU A 115 8.09 -0.32 1.35
C LEU A 115 9.60 -0.29 1.15
N SER A 116 10.27 -1.42 1.37
CA SER A 116 11.64 -1.60 0.91
C SER A 116 11.71 -1.59 -0.62
N PRO A 117 12.69 -0.91 -1.25
CA PRO A 117 12.91 -0.99 -2.69
C PRO A 117 13.14 -2.42 -3.18
N HIS A 118 12.99 -2.63 -4.49
CA HIS A 118 13.28 -3.89 -5.20
C HIS A 118 12.44 -5.11 -4.81
N LEU A 119 11.41 -4.94 -3.98
CA LEU A 119 10.40 -5.98 -3.80
C LEU A 119 9.70 -6.28 -5.14
N SER A 120 9.40 -7.56 -5.38
CA SER A 120 8.56 -7.98 -6.51
C SER A 120 7.18 -8.35 -5.98
N ILE A 121 6.40 -7.33 -5.62
CA ILE A 121 5.00 -7.45 -5.20
C ILE A 121 4.07 -7.44 -6.42
N THR A 122 2.83 -7.88 -6.23
CA THR A 122 1.78 -7.89 -7.27
C THR A 122 0.45 -7.47 -6.65
N ALA A 123 -0.61 -7.39 -7.45
CA ALA A 123 -1.97 -7.18 -6.95
C ALA A 123 -2.37 -8.15 -5.83
N SER A 124 -1.82 -9.37 -5.83
CA SER A 124 -2.07 -10.35 -4.76
C SER A 124 -1.60 -9.90 -3.38
N SER A 125 -0.72 -8.91 -3.27
CA SER A 125 -0.30 -8.32 -1.98
C SER A 125 -1.39 -7.47 -1.34
N PHE A 126 -2.48 -7.16 -2.05
CA PHE A 126 -3.50 -6.20 -1.62
C PHE A 126 -4.88 -6.86 -1.42
N LEU A 127 -5.59 -6.35 -0.42
CA LEU A 127 -7.00 -6.61 -0.17
C LEU A 127 -7.72 -5.26 -0.03
N VAL A 128 -8.91 -5.15 -0.60
CA VAL A 128 -9.77 -3.96 -0.54
C VAL A 128 -11.06 -4.34 0.20
N THR A 129 -11.48 -3.57 1.19
CA THR A 129 -12.79 -3.78 1.86
C THR A 129 -13.51 -2.48 2.13
#